data_AF-A0A444ZGF0-F1
#
_entry.id   AF-A0A444ZGF0-F1
#
_cell.length_a   1.000
_cell.length_b   1.000
_cell.length_c   1.000
_cell.angle_alpha   90.00
_cell.angle_beta   90.00
_cell.angle_gamma   90.00
#
_symmetry.space_group_name_H-M   'P 1'
#
loop_
_entity.id
_entity.type
_entity.pdbx_description
1 polymer ?
#
loop_
_entity_poly.entity_id
_entity_poly.type
_entity_poly.pdbx_seq_one_letter_code
_entity_poly.pdbx_strand_id
1 'polypeptide(L)'
;MHNEYRAITKRKLRNKTRSQSHIDSIVHREFLNWFRHEVPFGSTSHSNELQWLACGPLAQARCFQAYNVNGFKFRIMSREEGMKTQNSGIYVTSDTRSYASKWDVNVAIGGVSYYRRLVDIIELNYSGQFTVVLFKCLWADTMMG
;
A
#
# COMPACT_ATOMS: atom_id res chain seq x y z
N MET A 1 -6.75 12.93 6.07
CA MET A 1 -6.27 11.75 6.82
C MET A 1 -4.76 11.50 6.75
N HIS A 2 -4.16 10.82 5.75
CA HIS A 2 -2.70 10.50 5.83
C HIS A 2 -1.78 11.72 5.85
N ASN A 3 -1.94 12.64 4.89
CA ASN A 3 -1.15 13.88 4.85
C ASN A 3 -1.39 14.79 6.07
N GLU A 4 -2.61 14.76 6.61
CA GLU A 4 -3.00 15.46 7.81
C GLU A 4 -2.32 14.88 9.05
N TYR A 5 -2.37 13.56 9.24
CA TYR A 5 -1.64 12.90 10.33
C TYR A 5 -0.14 13.15 10.26
N ARG A 6 0.42 13.18 9.04
CA ARG A 6 1.81 13.57 8.82
C ARG A 6 2.07 15.00 9.28
N ALA A 7 1.18 15.96 8.99
CA ALA A 7 1.31 17.34 9.45
C ALA A 7 1.22 17.45 10.98
N ILE A 8 0.30 16.72 11.61
CA ILE A 8 0.17 16.61 13.08
C ILE A 8 1.48 16.06 13.68
N THR A 9 2.01 14.98 13.12
CA THR A 9 3.24 14.34 13.59
C THR A 9 4.44 15.27 13.45
N LYS A 10 4.57 15.98 12.32
CA LYS A 10 5.58 17.03 12.13
C LYS A 10 5.50 18.11 13.20
N ARG A 11 4.30 18.60 13.49
CA ARG A 11 4.09 19.65 14.50
C ARG A 11 4.47 19.16 15.90
N LYS A 12 4.09 17.93 16.27
CA LYS A 12 4.44 17.31 17.56
C LYS A 12 5.95 17.11 17.74
N LEU A 13 6.67 16.80 16.65
CA LEU A 13 8.11 16.49 16.70
C LEU A 13 9.02 17.68 16.42
N ARG A 14 8.48 18.87 16.14
CA ARG A 14 9.24 20.06 15.72
C ARG A 14 10.44 20.40 16.63
N ASN A 15 10.30 20.19 17.94
CA ASN A 15 11.34 20.48 18.93
C ASN A 15 12.29 19.28 19.19
N LYS A 16 11.94 18.08 18.70
CA LYS A 16 12.70 16.84 18.91
C LYS A 16 13.56 16.46 17.71
N THR A 17 13.06 16.64 16.49
CA THR A 17 13.80 16.32 15.27
C THR A 17 13.31 17.12 14.07
N ARG A 18 14.19 17.30 13.08
CA ARG A 18 13.85 17.80 11.74
C ARG A 18 13.95 16.72 10.65
N SER A 19 14.39 15.52 11.01
CA SER A 19 14.58 14.40 10.07
C SER A 19 13.26 13.96 9.46
N GLN A 20 13.12 14.14 8.15
CA GLN A 20 11.92 13.77 7.41
C GLN A 20 11.71 12.25 7.38
N SER A 21 12.80 11.48 7.24
CA SER A 21 12.75 10.00 7.26
C SER A 21 12.26 9.47 8.61
N HIS A 22 12.67 10.08 9.72
CA HIS A 22 12.17 9.72 11.05
C HIS A 22 10.68 10.02 11.21
N ILE A 23 10.24 11.18 10.73
CA ILE A 23 8.82 11.55 10.73
C ILE A 23 8.00 10.54 9.91
N ASP A 24 8.42 10.24 8.68
CA ASP A 24 7.72 9.31 7.79
C ASP A 24 7.68 7.89 8.39
N SER A 25 8.75 7.46 9.07
CA SER A 25 8.76 6.18 9.80
C SER A 25 7.70 6.11 10.91
N ILE A 26 7.54 7.19 11.68
CA ILE A 26 6.49 7.27 12.72
C ILE A 26 5.11 7.28 12.07
N VAL A 27 4.93 8.07 11.01
CA VAL A 27 3.65 8.13 10.29
C VAL A 27 3.25 6.76 9.78
N HIS A 28 4.14 6.04 9.09
CA HIS A 28 3.83 4.70 8.57
C HIS A 28 3.47 3.70 9.68
N ARG A 29 4.13 3.78 10.83
CA ARG A 29 3.89 2.84 11.94
C ARG A 29 2.61 3.14 12.71
N GLU A 30 2.34 4.41 12.95
CA GLU A 30 1.28 4.84 13.87
C GLU A 30 -0.01 5.27 13.17
N PHE A 31 0.01 5.48 11.84
CA PHE A 31 -1.14 6.00 11.09
C PHE A 31 -2.39 5.15 11.27
N LEU A 32 -2.29 3.82 11.18
CA LEU A 32 -3.45 2.93 11.30
C LEU A 32 -4.11 3.08 12.68
N ASN A 33 -3.30 3.11 13.74
CA ASN A 33 -3.79 3.29 15.10
C ASN A 33 -4.44 4.65 15.27
N TRP A 34 -3.79 5.73 14.81
CA TRP A 34 -4.38 7.06 14.86
C TRP A 34 -5.69 7.14 14.07
N PHE A 35 -5.72 6.59 12.85
CA PHE A 35 -6.87 6.65 11.97
C PHE A 35 -8.10 5.97 12.56
N ARG A 36 -7.91 4.83 13.24
CA ARG A 36 -8.98 4.14 13.98
C ARG A 36 -9.56 4.97 15.14
N HIS A 37 -8.73 5.76 15.81
CA HIS A 37 -9.20 6.65 16.90
C HIS A 37 -9.85 7.92 16.35
N GLU A 38 -9.33 8.45 15.24
CA GLU A 38 -9.84 9.66 14.58
C GLU A 38 -11.22 9.43 13.95
N VAL A 39 -11.44 8.24 13.38
CA VAL A 39 -12.69 7.85 12.73
C VAL A 39 -13.32 6.68 13.47
N PRO A 40 -13.96 6.91 14.62
CA PRO A 40 -14.62 5.85 15.36
C PRO A 40 -15.87 5.39 14.62
N PHE A 41 -16.20 4.11 14.80
CA PHE A 41 -17.40 3.53 14.22
C PHE A 41 -18.67 4.17 14.83
N GLY A 42 -19.63 4.53 13.98
CA GLY A 42 -20.85 5.23 14.39
C GLY A 42 -20.72 6.75 14.49
N SER A 43 -19.57 7.32 14.12
CA SER A 43 -19.39 8.78 14.03
C SER A 43 -20.30 9.41 12.98
N THR A 44 -21.03 10.47 13.33
CA THR A 44 -21.84 11.24 12.37
C THR A 44 -21.00 12.22 11.54
N SER A 45 -19.76 12.52 11.97
CA SER A 45 -18.88 13.50 11.31
C SER A 45 -18.08 12.93 10.14
N HIS A 46 -18.14 11.62 9.89
CA HIS A 46 -17.33 10.93 8.88
C HIS A 46 -18.19 10.04 8.01
N SER A 47 -17.83 9.89 6.73
CA SER A 47 -18.56 9.01 5.82
C SER A 47 -18.44 7.54 6.26
N ASN A 48 -19.40 6.72 5.86
CA ASN A 48 -19.41 5.30 6.17
C ASN A 48 -18.17 4.60 5.59
N GLU A 49 -17.72 4.99 4.40
CA GLU A 49 -16.51 4.44 3.75
C GLU A 49 -15.26 4.68 4.59
N LEU A 50 -15.11 5.88 5.16
CA LEU A 50 -13.99 6.19 6.05
C LEU A 50 -14.05 5.36 7.33
N GLN A 51 -15.24 5.15 7.89
CA GLN A 51 -15.43 4.29 9.06
C GLN A 51 -15.05 2.84 8.75
N TRP A 52 -15.46 2.31 7.59
CA TRP A 52 -15.08 0.96 7.16
C TRP A 52 -13.58 0.81 6.95
N LEU A 53 -12.93 1.79 6.33
CA LEU A 53 -11.47 1.80 6.19
C LEU A 53 -10.77 1.85 7.56
N ALA A 54 -11.29 2.62 8.52
CA ALA A 54 -10.72 2.77 9.85
C ALA A 54 -10.90 1.52 10.73
N CYS A 55 -12.01 0.78 10.56
CA CYS A 55 -12.21 -0.52 11.18
C CYS A 55 -11.23 -1.58 10.64
N GLY A 56 -10.81 -1.45 9.38
CA GLY A 56 -9.96 -2.40 8.69
C GLY A 56 -10.74 -3.54 8.03
N PRO A 57 -10.06 -4.39 7.25
CA PRO A 57 -10.69 -5.52 6.57
C PRO A 57 -11.05 -6.63 7.55
N LEU A 58 -11.95 -7.52 7.14
CA LEU A 58 -12.21 -8.78 7.82
C LEU A 58 -10.91 -9.61 7.88
N ALA A 59 -10.76 -10.40 8.94
CA ALA A 59 -9.60 -11.27 9.13
C ALA A 59 -9.46 -12.34 8.04
N GLN A 60 -10.56 -12.65 7.34
CA GLN A 60 -10.59 -13.58 6.23
C GLN A 60 -10.35 -12.84 4.91
N ALA A 61 -9.50 -13.43 4.07
CA ALA A 61 -9.22 -12.95 2.73
C ALA A 61 -9.48 -14.06 1.70
N ARG A 62 -9.81 -13.68 0.48
CA ARG A 62 -9.96 -14.61 -0.64
C ARG A 62 -8.71 -14.54 -1.51
N CYS A 63 -8.19 -15.69 -1.93
CA CYS A 63 -7.08 -15.77 -2.87
C CYS A 63 -7.56 -16.22 -4.26
N PHE A 64 -6.96 -15.65 -5.31
CA PHE A 64 -7.31 -15.95 -6.69
C PHE A 64 -6.09 -16.30 -7.52
N GLN A 65 -6.24 -17.24 -8.45
CA GLN A 65 -5.18 -17.60 -9.39
C GLN A 65 -5.15 -16.71 -10.64
N ALA A 66 -6.20 -15.92 -10.88
CA ALA A 66 -6.23 -14.87 -11.89
C ALA A 66 -7.28 -13.82 -11.55
N TYR A 67 -7.08 -12.60 -12.04
CA TYR A 67 -7.97 -11.48 -11.78
C TYR A 67 -7.98 -10.52 -12.97
N ASN A 68 -9.16 -9.98 -13.29
CA ASN A 68 -9.33 -9.02 -14.38
C ASN A 68 -9.41 -7.60 -13.81
N VAL A 69 -8.55 -6.70 -14.28
CA VAL A 69 -8.59 -5.27 -13.93
C VAL A 69 -8.54 -4.46 -15.22
N ASN A 70 -9.49 -3.56 -15.44
CA ASN A 70 -9.52 -2.66 -16.59
C ASN A 70 -9.33 -3.35 -17.96
N GLY A 71 -9.89 -4.55 -18.13
CA GLY A 71 -9.76 -5.35 -19.36
C GLY A 71 -8.50 -6.21 -19.45
N PHE A 72 -7.57 -6.12 -18.50
CA PHE A 72 -6.36 -6.95 -18.44
C PHE A 72 -6.52 -8.13 -17.49
N LYS A 73 -6.12 -9.33 -17.92
CA LYS A 73 -6.22 -10.57 -17.13
C LYS A 73 -4.89 -10.98 -16.53
N PHE A 74 -4.66 -10.64 -15.27
CA PHE A 74 -3.46 -11.05 -14.53
C PHE A 74 -3.59 -12.49 -14.05
N ARG A 75 -2.50 -13.25 -14.05
CA ARG A 75 -2.46 -14.62 -13.51
C ARG A 75 -1.26 -14.78 -12.59
N ILE A 76 -1.40 -15.61 -11.56
CA ILE A 76 -0.27 -15.93 -10.67
C ILE A 76 0.73 -16.84 -11.39
N MET A 77 2.00 -16.74 -11.04
CA MET A 77 3.09 -17.50 -11.66
C MET A 77 2.82 -19.02 -11.68
N SER A 78 2.34 -19.59 -10.56
CA SER A 78 2.09 -21.04 -10.46
C SER A 78 1.00 -21.53 -11.42
N ARG A 79 0.09 -20.65 -11.86
CA ARG A 79 -0.93 -20.98 -12.86
C ARG A 79 -0.37 -20.98 -14.28
N GLU A 80 0.72 -20.26 -14.52
CA GLU A 80 1.33 -20.10 -15.84
C GLU A 80 2.46 -21.11 -16.09
N GLU A 81 2.77 -21.95 -15.11
CA GLU A 81 3.76 -23.01 -15.25
C GLU A 81 3.35 -23.96 -16.40
N GLY A 82 4.24 -24.12 -17.38
CA GLY A 82 3.99 -24.92 -18.58
C GLY A 82 3.14 -24.27 -19.67
N MET A 83 2.69 -23.01 -19.49
CA MET A 83 1.93 -22.28 -20.52
C MET A 83 2.85 -21.63 -21.55
N LYS A 84 2.38 -21.53 -22.81
CA LYS A 84 3.10 -20.83 -23.89
C LYS A 84 3.16 -19.31 -23.69
N THR A 85 2.22 -18.74 -22.95
CA THR A 85 2.12 -17.30 -22.70
C THR A 85 2.08 -16.99 -21.21
N GLN A 86 2.73 -15.89 -20.83
CA GLN A 86 2.80 -15.40 -19.46
C GLN A 86 2.17 -14.00 -19.38
N ASN A 87 1.37 -13.79 -18.34
CA ASN A 87 0.74 -12.52 -17.97
C ASN A 87 0.74 -12.32 -16.45
N SER A 88 1.78 -12.84 -15.79
CA SER A 88 2.12 -12.63 -14.38
C SER A 88 3.05 -11.43 -14.14
N GLY A 89 3.52 -10.77 -15.20
CA GLY A 89 4.33 -9.55 -15.10
C GLY A 89 3.50 -8.34 -14.65
N ILE A 90 4.01 -7.61 -13.67
CA ILE A 90 3.42 -6.36 -13.17
C ILE A 90 4.45 -5.25 -13.31
N TYR A 91 4.03 -4.16 -13.93
CA TYR A 91 4.78 -2.93 -14.01
C TYR A 91 4.00 -1.83 -13.28
N VAL A 92 4.65 -1.17 -12.32
CA VAL A 92 4.04 -0.06 -11.57
C VAL A 92 5.05 1.06 -11.41
N THR A 93 4.63 2.28 -11.72
CA THR A 93 5.37 3.50 -11.39
C THR A 93 4.76 4.11 -10.14
N SER A 94 5.59 4.37 -9.12
CA SER A 94 5.13 4.97 -7.87
C SER A 94 6.01 6.16 -7.49
N ASP A 95 5.37 7.26 -7.11
CA ASP A 95 6.03 8.41 -6.52
C ASP A 95 6.64 8.00 -5.17
N THR A 96 7.95 7.79 -5.19
CA THR A 96 8.69 7.32 -4.03
C THR A 96 9.41 8.50 -3.39
N ARG A 97 9.22 8.66 -2.07
CA ARG A 97 10.06 9.54 -1.25
C ARG A 97 11.37 8.84 -0.96
N SER A 98 12.48 9.40 -1.44
CA SER A 98 13.83 8.90 -1.19
C SER A 98 14.65 9.89 -0.36
N TYR A 99 15.60 9.33 0.38
CA TYR A 99 16.47 10.04 1.32
C TYR A 99 17.91 9.62 1.06
N ALA A 100 18.83 10.57 0.89
CA ALA A 100 20.24 10.23 0.70
C ALA A 100 20.88 9.67 1.99
N SER A 101 20.33 10.04 3.16
CA SER A 101 20.72 9.49 4.46
C SER A 101 19.62 9.70 5.52
N LYS A 102 19.78 9.11 6.70
CA LYS A 102 18.87 9.30 7.84
C LYS A 102 18.72 10.77 8.28
N TRP A 103 19.78 11.56 8.10
CA TRP A 103 19.85 12.96 8.50
C TRP A 103 19.46 13.92 7.38
N ASP A 104 19.13 13.39 6.20
CA ASP A 104 18.74 14.19 5.07
C ASP A 104 17.41 14.90 5.33
N VAL A 105 17.43 16.22 5.11
CA VAL A 105 16.26 17.10 5.24
C VAL A 105 15.62 17.37 3.88
N ASN A 106 16.33 17.10 2.79
CA ASN A 106 15.88 17.31 1.42
C ASN A 106 15.28 16.00 0.88
N VAL A 107 13.96 15.92 0.83
CA VAL A 107 13.27 14.73 0.31
C VAL A 107 13.19 14.82 -1.20
N ALA A 108 13.77 13.85 -1.90
CA ALA A 108 13.52 13.67 -3.32
C ALA A 108 12.21 12.90 -3.49
N ILE A 109 11.33 13.40 -4.37
CA ILE A 109 10.11 12.72 -4.78
C ILE A 109 10.22 12.51 -6.29
N GLY A 110 10.19 11.26 -6.71
CA GLY A 110 10.25 10.92 -8.13
C GLY A 110 9.52 9.62 -8.43
N GLY A 111 9.10 9.47 -9.68
CA GLY A 111 8.51 8.25 -10.18
C GLY A 111 9.56 7.15 -10.25
N VAL A 112 9.40 6.11 -9.43
CA VAL A 112 10.23 4.91 -9.48
C VAL A 112 9.40 3.79 -10.09
N SER A 113 9.91 3.22 -11.18
CA SER A 113 9.30 2.08 -11.85
C SER A 113 9.76 0.77 -11.23
N TYR A 114 8.81 -0.12 -10.97
CA TYR A 114 9.07 -1.44 -10.45
C TYR A 114 8.50 -2.49 -11.40
N TYR A 115 9.35 -3.44 -11.79
CA TYR A 115 8.92 -4.65 -12.47
C TYR A 115 8.90 -5.82 -11.47
N ARG A 116 7.77 -6.50 -11.38
CA ARG A 116 7.52 -7.54 -10.39
C ARG A 116 6.78 -8.71 -11.01
N ARG A 117 6.90 -9.90 -10.41
CA ARG A 117 6.16 -11.09 -10.83
C ARG A 117 5.07 -11.42 -9.82
N LEU A 118 3.86 -11.66 -10.30
CA LEU A 118 2.66 -11.88 -9.52
C LEU A 118 2.63 -13.29 -8.91
N VAL A 119 2.65 -13.37 -7.59
CA VAL A 119 2.66 -14.64 -6.84
C VAL A 119 1.30 -14.96 -6.26
N ASP A 120 0.58 -13.96 -5.76
CA ASP A 120 -0.74 -14.17 -5.18
C ASP A 120 -1.63 -12.94 -5.41
N ILE A 121 -2.93 -13.18 -5.50
CA ILE A 121 -3.95 -12.14 -5.64
C ILE A 121 -4.91 -12.29 -4.47
N ILE A 122 -4.92 -11.30 -3.59
CA ILE A 122 -5.62 -11.34 -2.30
C ILE A 122 -6.73 -10.28 -2.32
N GLU A 123 -7.97 -10.70 -2.19
CA GLU A 123 -9.12 -9.80 -2.02
C GLU A 123 -9.48 -9.68 -0.53
N LEU A 124 -9.42 -8.45 -0.03
CA LEU A 124 -9.80 -8.08 1.32
C LEU A 124 -11.21 -7.52 1.31
N ASN A 125 -12.06 -8.01 2.21
CA ASN A 125 -13.43 -7.54 2.37
C ASN A 125 -13.49 -6.54 3.54
N TYR A 126 -14.06 -5.36 3.31
CA TYR A 126 -14.29 -4.35 4.34
C TYR A 126 -15.76 -4.41 4.79
N SER A 127 -16.01 -5.22 5.82
CA SER A 127 -17.32 -5.32 6.52
C SER A 127 -18.52 -5.60 5.62
N GLY A 128 -18.32 -6.33 4.52
CA GLY A 128 -19.34 -6.65 3.53
C GLY A 128 -19.69 -5.51 2.57
N GLN A 129 -19.02 -4.36 2.67
CA GLN A 129 -19.40 -3.13 1.99
C GLN A 129 -18.66 -2.94 0.66
N PHE A 130 -17.35 -3.19 0.67
CA PHE A 130 -16.52 -3.17 -0.53
C PHE A 130 -15.33 -4.12 -0.37
N THR A 131 -14.65 -4.37 -1.49
CA THR A 131 -13.43 -5.16 -1.50
C THR A 131 -12.25 -4.35 -2.03
N VAL A 132 -11.05 -4.69 -1.55
CA VAL A 132 -9.79 -4.17 -2.07
C VAL A 132 -8.94 -5.36 -2.48
N VAL A 133 -8.42 -5.31 -3.70
CA VAL A 133 -7.59 -6.39 -4.25
C VAL A 133 -6.12 -5.99 -4.17
N LEU A 134 -5.32 -6.85 -3.56
CA LEU A 134 -3.89 -6.71 -3.37
C LEU A 134 -3.15 -7.73 -4.21
N PHE A 135 -2.12 -7.28 -4.92
CA PHE A 135 -1.24 -8.13 -5.71
C PHE A 135 0.06 -8.35 -4.94
N LYS A 136 0.26 -9.57 -4.46
CA LYS A 136 1.52 -9.98 -3.82
C LYS A 136 2.52 -10.35 -4.91
N CYS A 137 3.64 -9.64 -4.93
CA CYS A 137 4.60 -9.77 -6.01
C CYS A 137 6.02 -9.97 -5.49
N LEU A 138 6.81 -10.76 -6.20
CA LEU A 138 8.25 -10.85 -6.02
C LEU A 138 8.95 -9.82 -6.90
N TRP A 139 10.11 -9.36 -6.44
CA TRP A 139 11.04 -8.64 -7.29
C TRP A 139 11.41 -9.52 -8.47
N ALA A 140 11.33 -8.95 -9.68
CA ALA A 140 11.85 -9.65 -10.82
C ALA A 140 13.37 -9.69 -10.71
N ASP A 141 13.93 -10.90 -10.64
CA ASP A 141 15.37 -11.08 -10.72
C ASP A 141 15.83 -10.69 -12.13
N THR A 142 16.66 -9.65 -12.23
CA THR A 142 17.22 -9.15 -13.49
C THR A 142 18.61 -9.72 -13.78
N MET A 143 19.13 -10.63 -12.94
CA MET A 143 20.49 -11.16 -13.08
C MET A 143 20.63 -12.44 -13.92
N MET A 144 19.54 -13.01 -14.44
CA MET A 144 19.65 -14.19 -15.31
C MET A 144 19.02 -13.90 -16.66
N GLY A 145 19.89 -13.53 -17.60
CA GLY A 145 19.67 -13.54 -19.04
C GLY A 145 20.71 -14.43 -19.71
#